data_AF-A0A7C7Q4U1-F1
#
_entry.id   AF-A0A7C7Q4U1-F1
#
_cell.length_a   1.000
_cell.length_b   1.000
_cell.length_c   1.000
_cell.angle_alpha   90.00
_cell.angle_beta   90.00
_cell.angle_gamma   90.00
#
_symmetry.space_group_name_H-M   'P 1'
#
loop_
_entity.id
_entity.type
_entity.pdbx_description
1 polymer ?
#
loop_
_entity_poly.entity_id
_entity_poly.type
_entity_poly.pdbx_seq_one_letter_code
_entity_poly.pdbx_strand_id
1 'polypeptide(L)' 'MVREIVKYPAEILTRPTERVDTIDDNIRKLIRDMFETMYSAEGVGLAANQVGEPLSILVIDTTP' A
#
# COMPACT_ATOMS: atom_id res chain seq x y z
N MET A 1 -5.59 -7.22 7.41
CA MET A 1 -5.21 -6.58 8.68
C MET A 1 -4.80 -5.13 8.43
N VAL A 2 -5.08 -4.22 9.36
CA VAL A 2 -4.62 -2.82 9.28
C VAL A 2 -3.11 -2.75 9.51
N ARG A 3 -2.41 -2.04 8.64
CA ARG A 3 -0.95 -1.80 8.69
C ARG A 3 -0.67 -0.36 9.12
N GLU A 4 0.54 -0.12 9.65
CA GLU A 4 0.98 1.23 10.00
C GLU A 4 1.28 2.04 8.73
N ILE A 5 0.75 3.26 8.65
CA ILE A 5 1.07 4.19 7.57
C ILE A 5 2.30 5.01 7.97
N VAL A 6 3.38 4.80 7.23
CA VAL A 6 4.62 5.56 7.36
C VAL A 6 4.39 7.04 7.03
N LYS A 7 4.97 7.95 7.82
CA LYS A 7 4.87 9.40 7.64
C LYS A 7 6.18 10.00 7.13
N TYR A 8 6.09 11.13 6.45
CA TYR A 8 7.27 11.89 6.04
C TYR A 8 7.99 12.51 7.26
N PRO A 9 9.33 12.51 7.32
CA PRO A 9 10.26 11.93 6.35
C PRO A 9 10.51 10.44 6.61
N ALA A 10 10.37 9.62 5.57
CA ALA A 10 10.80 8.23 5.58
C ALA A 10 11.43 7.87 4.24
N GLU A 11 12.56 7.16 4.28
CA GLU A 11 13.37 6.91 3.09
C GLU A 11 12.64 6.06 2.03
N ILE A 12 11.77 5.15 2.47
CA ILE A 12 10.95 4.33 1.56
C ILE A 12 9.96 5.17 0.73
N LEU A 13 9.62 6.38 1.18
CA LEU A 13 8.72 7.30 0.46
C LEU A 13 9.45 8.07 -0.65
N THR A 14 10.78 8.05 -0.70
CA THR A 14 11.59 8.75 -1.71
C THR A 14 12.41 7.83 -2.62
N ARG A 15 12.44 6.52 -2.32
CA ARG A 15 13.11 5.50 -3.14
C ARG A 15 12.18 4.94 -4.23
N PRO A 16 12.71 4.55 -5.40
CA PRO A 16 11.94 3.82 -6.41
C PRO A 16 11.39 2.50 -5.87
N THR A 17 10.17 2.14 -6.26
CA THR A 17 9.55 0.85 -5.95
C THR A 17 9.95 -0.23 -6.94
N GLU A 18 9.95 -1.48 -6.49
CA GLU A 18 10.22 -2.68 -7.27
C GLU A 18 8.99 -3.14 -8.05
N ARG A 19 9.21 -3.61 -9.28
CA ARG A 19 8.16 -4.15 -10.14
C ARG A 19 7.63 -5.48 -9.57
N VAL A 20 6.32 -5.68 -9.62
CA VAL A 20 5.69 -6.95 -9.26
C VAL A 20 5.51 -7.79 -10.53
N ASP A 21 6.22 -8.91 -10.63
CA ASP A 21 6.16 -9.79 -11.80
C ASP A 21 5.07 -10.88 -11.70
N THR A 22 4.70 -11.28 -10.49
CA THR A 22 3.68 -12.32 -10.24
C THR A 22 2.77 -11.92 -9.09
N ILE A 23 1.46 -12.11 -9.28
CA ILE A 23 0.45 -11.89 -8.25
C ILE A 23 0.15 -13.23 -7.58
N ASP A 24 0.93 -13.55 -6.56
CA ASP A 24 0.73 -14.72 -5.71
C ASP A 24 -0.23 -14.41 -4.54
N ASP A 25 -0.41 -15.38 -3.64
CA ASP A 25 -1.30 -15.21 -2.50
C ASP A 25 -0.79 -14.21 -1.45
N ASN A 26 0.53 -13.96 -1.40
CA ASN A 26 1.12 -12.94 -0.54
C ASN A 26 0.80 -11.54 -1.06
N ILE A 27 0.91 -11.32 -2.37
CA ILE A 27 0.52 -10.06 -3.01
C ILE A 27 -0.99 -9.83 -2.85
N ARG A 28 -1.82 -10.86 -3.06
CA ARG A 28 -3.27 -10.74 -2.81
C ARG A 28 -3.58 -10.39 -1.36
N LYS A 29 -2.84 -10.96 -0.40
CA LYS A 29 -2.98 -10.64 1.02
C LYS A 29 -2.58 -9.19 1.30
N LEU A 30 -1.45 -8.74 0.76
CA LEU A 30 -1.00 -7.35 0.88
C LEU A 30 -2.04 -6.37 0.33
N ILE A 31 -2.61 -6.63 -0.84
CA ILE A 31 -3.66 -5.79 -1.43
C ILE A 31 -4.87 -5.68 -0.50
N ARG A 32 -5.33 -6.79 0.09
CA ARG A 32 -6.42 -6.78 1.08
C ARG A 32 -6.07 -5.96 2.32
N ASP A 33 -4.87 -6.15 2.87
CA ASP A 33 -4.38 -5.37 4.01
C ASP A 33 -4.32 -3.87 3.69
N MET A 34 -3.90 -3.50 2.47
CA MET A 34 -3.84 -2.12 2.01
C MET A 34 -5.24 -1.49 1.89
N PHE A 35 -6.23 -2.22 1.38
CA PHE A 35 -7.63 -1.73 1.38
C PHE A 35 -8.15 -1.53 2.81
N GLU A 36 -7.98 -2.51 3.69
CA GLU A 36 -8.39 -2.37 5.11
C GLU A 36 -7.71 -1.15 5.77
N THR A 37 -6.42 -0.94 5.48
CA THR A 37 -5.64 0.20 6.01
C THR A 37 -6.14 1.52 5.44
N MET A 38 -6.42 1.59 4.13
CA MET A 38 -6.94 2.76 3.45
C MET A 38 -8.29 3.19 4.02
N TYR A 39 -9.22 2.26 4.19
CA TYR A 39 -10.53 2.55 4.79
C TYR A 39 -10.41 2.94 6.26
N SER A 40 -9.55 2.26 7.04
CA SER A 40 -9.31 2.61 8.44
C SER A 40 -8.70 4.01 8.61
N ALA A 41 -8.01 4.51 7.59
CA ALA A 41 -7.40 5.84 7.58
C ALA A 41 -8.28 6.89 6.87
N GLU A 42 -9.52 6.55 6.48
CA GLU A 42 -10.43 7.41 5.72
C GLU A 42 -9.78 7.97 4.44
N GLY A 43 -8.92 7.17 3.81
CA GLY A 43 -8.16 7.55 2.60
C GLY A 43 -8.85 7.14 1.31
N VAL A 44 -8.53 7.84 0.21
CA VAL A 44 -9.00 7.53 -1.15
C VAL A 44 -8.10 6.52 -1.87
N GLY A 45 -6.80 6.55 -1.56
CA GLY A 45 -5.81 5.66 -2.15
C GLY A 45 -4.61 5.45 -1.24
N LEU A 46 -3.92 4.33 -1.41
CA LEU A 46 -2.77 3.94 -0.61
C LEU A 46 -1.75 3.17 -1.46
N ALA A 47 -0.51 3.64 -1.49
CA ALA A 47 0.61 2.96 -2.14
C ALA A 47 1.33 2.02 -1.16
N ALA A 48 1.88 0.91 -1.67
CA ALA A 48 2.48 -0.12 -0.81
C ALA A 48 3.67 0.39 0.02
N ASN A 49 4.45 1.34 -0.51
CA ASN A 49 5.57 1.93 0.23
C ASN A 49 5.11 2.76 1.44
N GLN A 50 3.86 3.23 1.46
CA GLN A 50 3.27 3.88 2.62
C GLN A 50 2.97 2.90 3.77
N VAL A 51 2.92 1.59 3.50
CA VAL A 51 2.78 0.53 4.51
C VAL A 51 4.06 -0.31 4.66
N GLY A 52 5.20 0.25 4.27
CA GLY A 52 6.52 -0.35 4.47
C GLY A 52 6.96 -1.34 3.38
N GLU A 53 6.18 -1.51 2.32
CA GLU A 53 6.47 -2.48 1.25
C GLU A 53 6.96 -1.75 -0.01
N PRO A 54 8.23 -1.89 -0.43
CA PRO A 54 8.80 -1.13 -1.55
C PRO A 54 8.34 -1.68 -2.92
N LEU A 55 7.09 -2.13 -3.05
CA LEU A 55 6.53 -2.72 -4.26
C LEU A 55 5.68 -1.70 -5.03
N SER A 56 5.67 -1.83 -6.37
CA SER A 56 4.88 -0.99 -7.26
C SER A 56 3.42 -1.45 -7.29
N ILE A 57 2.71 -1.19 -6.18
CA ILE A 57 1.29 -1.52 -5.98
C ILE A 57 0.56 -0.30 -5.42
N LEU A 58 -0.63 -0.04 -5.96
CA LEU A 58 -1.56 1.00 -5.52
C LEU A 58 -2.95 0.38 -5.33
N VAL A 59 -3.64 0.73 -4.24
CA VAL A 59 -5.09 0.56 -4.10
C VAL A 59 -5.75 1.93 -4.13
N ILE A 60 -6.96 1.99 -4.70
CA ILE A 60 -7.76 3.20 -4.79
C ILE A 60 -9.24 2.84 -4.79
N ASP A 61 -10.04 3.60 -4.06
CA ASP A 61 -11.50 3.58 -4.15
C ASP A 61 -12.01 5.02 -4.20
N THR A 62 -12.72 5.36 -5.28
CA THR A 62 -13.31 6.68 -5.52
C THR A 62 -14.83 6.62 -5.62
N THR A 63 -15.44 5.58 -5.05
CA THR A 63 -16.89 5.44 -5.03
C THR A 63 -17.53 6.65 -4.32
N PRO A 64 -18.62 7.24 -4.87
CA PRO A 64 -19.29 8.41 -4.28
C PRO A 64 -19.84 8.20 -2.87
#